data_AF-A0A3F2RZ78-F1
#
_entry.id   AF-A0A3F2RZ78-F1
#
_cell.length_a   1.000
_cell.length_b   1.000
_cell.length_c   1.000
_cell.angle_alpha   90.00
_cell.angle_beta   90.00
_cell.angle_gamma   90.00
#
_symmetry.space_group_name_H-M   'P 1'
#
loop_
_entity.id
_entity.type
_entity.pdbx_description
1 polymer ?
#
loop_
_entity_poly.entity_id
_entity_poly.type
_entity_poly.pdbx_seq_one_letter_code
_entity_poly.pdbx_strand_id
1 'polypeptide(L)'
;MHPEGAQESASFVEKLPQLTALRVLLALFAYALLLSDVPRGRASVKSLPYVQLEPNVFAVYGPEALAGRTIFRNGTTITNGSSVTASDVSTAFYKYAPSSYGLRTARDLLDVSSLDAAWPKCLLSSRFPSSWYSANCGDMLPGATVFAMLDSLVDALAANAASTTSYKNMAQTEDGIEIMARGELSAFPQRVCFAARSKARWTGTSGVGSGVTAASSSTSFLSRNLLDHKYWLSVWATVFADLDPANPGVDLCVDDLDRPLLCEKPWAAPQYVDGTLTTTPALWETVSLRVAELQEGLAESEKLDVMLVETESDPLTRLGSAVLLAHKLYNVVVLYRIRECTEDGVCMTTVMFDERVEGKVLYTDALEWSPLAATLRYIGQFGSWHFLHEFAHCFKPQQEPGHLESGSQGCEVTCYRPLHSVLLCS
;
A
#
# COMPACT_ATOMS: atom_id res chain seq x y z
N MET A 1 11.09 -29.57 -50.56
CA MET A 1 12.11 -28.71 -49.93
C MET A 1 13.00 -28.16 -51.03
N HIS A 2 13.11 -26.84 -51.15
CA HIS A 2 13.88 -26.17 -52.21
C HIS A 2 15.38 -26.25 -51.90
N PRO A 3 16.25 -26.59 -52.89
CA PRO A 3 17.69 -26.79 -52.68
C PRO A 3 18.43 -25.51 -52.24
N GLU A 4 17.90 -24.33 -52.52
CA GLU A 4 18.53 -23.04 -52.16
C GLU A 4 18.53 -22.79 -50.64
N GLY A 5 17.50 -23.26 -49.91
CA GLY A 5 17.45 -23.14 -48.44
C GLY A 5 18.48 -24.02 -47.71
N ALA A 6 18.95 -25.10 -48.35
CA ALA A 6 19.97 -25.97 -47.78
C ALA A 6 21.37 -25.31 -47.79
N GLN A 7 21.65 -24.49 -48.81
CA GLN A 7 22.94 -23.83 -48.97
C GLN A 7 23.13 -22.66 -47.99
N GLU A 8 22.09 -21.87 -47.76
CA GLU A 8 22.10 -20.81 -46.74
C GLU A 8 22.29 -21.39 -45.33
N SER A 9 21.59 -22.50 -45.02
CA SER A 9 21.69 -23.18 -43.73
C SER A 9 23.11 -23.71 -43.47
N ALA A 10 23.77 -24.30 -44.47
CA ALA A 10 25.14 -24.79 -44.35
C ALA A 10 26.13 -23.64 -44.08
N SER A 11 26.00 -22.52 -44.81
CA SER A 11 26.88 -21.37 -44.64
C SER A 11 26.71 -20.67 -43.27
N PHE A 12 25.51 -20.74 -42.69
CA PHE A 12 25.24 -20.21 -41.36
C PHE A 12 25.89 -21.09 -40.28
N VAL A 13 25.80 -22.42 -40.42
CA VAL A 13 26.44 -23.38 -39.51
C VAL A 13 27.96 -23.23 -39.52
N GLU A 14 28.57 -23.02 -40.69
CA GLU A 14 30.01 -22.80 -40.83
C GLU A 14 30.50 -21.51 -40.15
N LYS A 15 29.63 -20.50 -40.06
CA LYS A 15 29.91 -19.22 -39.39
C LYS A 15 29.63 -19.24 -37.90
N LEU A 16 29.05 -20.32 -37.36
CA LEU A 16 28.87 -20.43 -35.92
C LEU A 16 30.25 -20.53 -35.25
N PRO A 17 30.53 -19.68 -34.26
CA PRO A 17 31.81 -19.71 -33.56
C PRO A 17 32.06 -21.10 -32.96
N GLN A 18 33.21 -21.68 -33.28
CA GLN A 18 33.59 -23.03 -32.84
C GLN A 18 33.35 -23.22 -31.34
N LEU A 19 32.81 -24.39 -30.97
CA LEU A 19 32.57 -24.76 -29.58
C LEU A 19 33.91 -24.85 -28.83
N THR A 20 34.31 -23.76 -28.18
CA THR A 20 35.43 -23.79 -27.23
C THR A 20 35.00 -24.52 -25.96
N ALA A 21 35.88 -25.35 -25.37
CA ALA A 21 35.61 -26.05 -24.11
C ALA A 21 35.08 -25.13 -23.00
N LEU A 22 35.52 -23.87 -22.96
CA LEU A 22 35.04 -22.86 -22.03
C LEU A 22 33.53 -22.58 -22.15
N ARG A 23 32.99 -22.52 -23.37
CA ARG A 23 31.55 -22.28 -23.60
C ARG A 23 30.71 -23.48 -23.15
N VAL A 24 31.22 -24.70 -23.35
CA VAL A 24 30.59 -25.93 -22.86
C VAL A 24 30.56 -25.92 -21.34
N LEU A 25 31.67 -25.58 -20.69
CA LEU A 25 31.74 -25.47 -19.23
C LEU A 25 30.80 -24.39 -18.68
N LEU A 26 30.74 -23.21 -19.30
CA LEU A 26 29.81 -22.14 -18.89
C LEU A 26 28.35 -22.55 -19.09
N ALA A 27 28.02 -23.25 -20.18
CA ALA A 27 26.68 -23.77 -20.41
C ALA A 27 26.31 -24.83 -19.37
N LEU A 28 27.19 -25.81 -19.12
CA LEU A 28 26.99 -26.83 -18.07
C LEU A 28 26.84 -26.20 -16.68
N PHE A 29 27.62 -25.15 -16.37
CA PHE A 29 27.49 -24.41 -15.13
C PHE A 29 26.17 -23.65 -15.02
N ALA A 30 25.73 -23.00 -16.10
CA ALA A 30 24.42 -22.34 -16.17
C ALA A 30 23.27 -23.36 -16.01
N TYR A 31 23.37 -24.52 -16.66
CA TYR A 31 22.41 -25.61 -16.49
C TYR A 31 22.44 -26.18 -15.06
N ALA A 32 23.61 -26.36 -14.46
CA ALA A 32 23.73 -26.81 -13.07
C ALA A 32 23.11 -25.80 -12.10
N LEU A 33 23.34 -24.49 -12.33
CA LEU A 33 22.70 -23.42 -11.56
C LEU A 33 21.18 -23.47 -11.72
N LEU A 34 20.66 -23.58 -12.95
CA LEU A 34 19.23 -23.71 -13.24
C LEU A 34 18.59 -24.95 -12.57
N LEU A 35 19.27 -26.10 -12.67
CA LEU A 35 18.84 -27.35 -12.04
C LEU A 35 18.87 -27.26 -10.50
N SER A 36 19.86 -26.55 -9.94
CA SER A 36 19.99 -26.37 -8.48
C SER A 36 19.05 -25.31 -7.90
N ASP A 37 18.48 -24.44 -8.75
CA ASP A 37 17.63 -23.33 -8.30
C ASP A 37 16.29 -23.82 -7.73
N VAL A 38 15.72 -24.91 -8.27
CA VAL A 38 14.45 -25.49 -7.77
C VAL A 38 14.59 -26.15 -6.39
N PRO A 39 15.57 -27.04 -6.12
CA PRO A 39 15.75 -27.58 -4.77
C PRO A 39 16.13 -26.48 -3.76
N ARG A 40 16.81 -25.41 -4.19
CA ARG A 40 17.09 -24.24 -3.34
C ARG A 40 15.86 -23.39 -3.07
N GLY A 41 14.98 -23.22 -4.04
CA GLY A 41 13.79 -22.36 -3.96
C GLY A 41 12.66 -22.89 -3.07
N ARG A 42 12.79 -24.11 -2.52
CA ARG A 42 11.71 -24.93 -1.93
C ARG A 42 10.58 -25.21 -2.92
N ALA A 43 9.96 -26.38 -2.80
CA ALA A 43 8.98 -26.88 -3.77
C ALA A 43 7.71 -26.02 -3.90
N SER A 44 7.39 -25.15 -2.94
CA SER A 44 6.21 -24.27 -2.99
C SER A 44 6.25 -23.31 -1.80
N VAL A 45 5.88 -22.04 -2.02
CA VAL A 45 5.51 -21.13 -0.94
C VAL A 45 4.12 -21.54 -0.46
N LYS A 46 4.04 -22.10 0.75
CA LYS A 46 2.76 -22.58 1.33
C LYS A 46 2.03 -21.53 2.15
N SER A 47 2.78 -20.56 2.67
CA SER A 47 2.24 -19.44 3.45
C SER A 47 3.15 -18.23 3.25
N LEU A 48 2.58 -17.05 3.46
CA LEU A 48 3.33 -15.80 3.56
C LEU A 48 3.44 -15.42 5.03
N PRO A 49 4.54 -14.77 5.46
CA PRO A 49 4.72 -14.30 6.84
C PRO A 49 3.92 -13.02 7.11
N TYR A 50 2.71 -12.92 6.56
CA TYR A 50 1.86 -11.74 6.62
C TYR A 50 0.46 -12.15 7.07
N VAL A 51 -0.21 -11.26 7.80
CA VAL A 51 -1.60 -11.48 8.23
C VAL A 51 -2.48 -11.47 6.99
N GLN A 52 -3.20 -12.54 6.73
CA GLN A 52 -4.13 -12.60 5.61
C GLN A 52 -5.44 -11.89 6.01
N LEU A 53 -5.81 -10.85 5.25
CA LEU A 53 -7.02 -10.08 5.44
C LEU A 53 -8.19 -10.65 4.64
N GLU A 54 -7.92 -11.04 3.38
CA GLU A 54 -8.85 -11.67 2.45
C GLU A 54 -8.09 -12.69 1.60
N PRO A 55 -8.74 -13.53 0.78
CA PRO A 55 -8.04 -14.34 -0.22
C PRO A 55 -7.11 -13.49 -1.08
N ASN A 56 -5.81 -13.82 -1.09
CA ASN A 56 -4.75 -13.10 -1.80
C ASN A 56 -4.46 -11.66 -1.33
N VAL A 57 -4.97 -11.26 -0.16
CA VAL A 57 -4.77 -9.92 0.41
C VAL A 57 -4.15 -10.05 1.79
N PHE A 58 -2.99 -9.42 2.00
CA PHE A 58 -2.20 -9.58 3.21
C PHE A 58 -1.77 -8.23 3.80
N ALA A 59 -1.79 -8.07 5.11
CA ALA A 59 -1.19 -6.93 5.80
C ALA A 59 0.33 -7.12 5.87
N VAL A 60 1.08 -6.27 5.16
CA VAL A 60 2.56 -6.24 5.21
C VAL A 60 3.03 -5.65 6.53
N TYR A 61 2.37 -4.57 6.96
CA TYR A 61 2.51 -3.97 8.27
C TYR A 61 1.25 -3.18 8.59
N GLY A 62 1.04 -2.94 9.88
CA GLY A 62 -0.09 -2.21 10.42
C GLY A 62 -1.36 -3.05 10.53
N PRO A 63 -2.47 -2.46 11.02
CA PRO A 63 -2.62 -1.05 11.38
C PRO A 63 -1.66 -0.66 12.52
N GLU A 64 -0.75 0.27 12.24
CA GLU A 64 0.26 0.76 13.19
C GLU A 64 -0.21 2.11 13.71
N ALA A 65 -0.60 2.16 15.00
CA ALA A 65 -0.94 3.41 15.65
C ALA A 65 0.34 4.21 15.93
N LEU A 66 0.42 5.41 15.36
CA LEU A 66 1.48 6.36 15.70
C LEU A 66 1.20 6.99 17.07
N ALA A 67 2.25 7.47 17.73
CA ALA A 67 2.09 8.17 19.00
C ALA A 67 1.15 9.38 18.83
N GLY A 68 -0.01 9.32 19.50
CA GLY A 68 -1.01 10.38 19.53
C GLY A 68 -0.48 11.65 20.19
N ARG A 69 -1.02 12.79 19.77
CA ARG A 69 -0.64 14.11 20.27
C ARG A 69 -1.85 14.88 20.76
N THR A 70 -1.79 15.34 22.00
CA THR A 70 -2.72 16.35 22.51
C THR A 70 -2.11 17.72 22.30
N ILE A 71 -2.82 18.61 21.63
CA ILE A 71 -2.40 19.96 21.26
C ILE A 71 -3.39 20.93 21.87
N PHE A 72 -2.92 21.74 22.80
CA PHE A 72 -3.74 22.76 23.46
C PHE A 72 -3.68 24.07 22.68
N ARG A 73 -4.70 24.90 22.85
CA ARG A 73 -4.82 26.20 22.17
C ARG A 73 -3.63 27.14 22.40
N ASN A 74 -3.01 27.09 23.58
CA ASN A 74 -1.81 27.86 23.91
C ASN A 74 -0.54 27.36 23.20
N GLY A 75 -0.64 26.27 22.41
CA GLY A 75 0.45 25.64 21.69
C GLY A 75 1.24 24.61 22.49
N THR A 76 0.87 24.31 23.75
CA THR A 76 1.49 23.20 24.47
C THR A 76 1.05 21.88 23.87
N THR A 77 1.98 20.94 23.81
CA THR A 77 1.74 19.61 23.22
C THR A 77 2.19 18.52 24.18
N ILE A 78 1.41 17.45 24.23
CA ILE A 78 1.69 16.24 24.99
C ILE A 78 1.69 15.08 24.00
N THR A 79 2.70 14.22 24.05
CA THR A 79 2.77 13.01 23.23
C THR A 79 2.47 11.80 24.11
N ASN A 80 1.52 10.95 23.69
CA ASN A 80 1.16 9.75 24.44
C ASN A 80 2.41 8.89 24.72
N GLY A 81 2.60 8.51 25.98
CA GLY A 81 3.78 7.75 26.43
C GLY A 81 4.98 8.61 26.88
N SER A 82 4.88 9.94 26.83
CA SER A 82 5.89 10.85 27.38
C SER A 82 5.24 11.95 28.23
N SER A 83 5.72 12.14 29.46
CA SER A 83 5.32 13.25 30.34
C SER A 83 5.94 14.59 29.94
N VAL A 84 6.69 14.64 28.83
CA VAL A 84 7.37 15.85 28.37
C VAL A 84 6.37 16.74 27.65
N THR A 85 6.09 17.89 28.25
CA THR A 85 5.39 18.98 27.57
C THR A 85 6.36 19.65 26.61
N ALA A 86 6.01 19.68 25.33
CA ALA A 86 6.77 20.39 24.30
C ALA A 86 5.91 21.52 23.72
N SER A 87 6.55 22.60 23.28
CA SER A 87 5.86 23.68 22.55
C SER A 87 5.92 23.49 21.03
N ASP A 88 6.64 22.47 20.56
CA ASP A 88 6.88 22.23 19.14
C ASP A 88 6.58 20.77 18.76
N VAL A 89 6.10 20.58 17.53
CA VAL A 89 5.82 19.28 16.93
C VAL A 89 6.70 19.07 15.71
N SER A 90 7.23 17.86 15.51
CA SER A 90 8.05 17.60 14.33
C SER A 90 7.27 17.86 13.03
N THR A 91 7.84 18.68 12.16
CA THR A 91 7.28 19.00 10.85
C THR A 91 7.11 17.75 9.98
N ALA A 92 7.89 16.69 10.24
CA ALA A 92 7.81 15.45 9.49
C ALA A 92 6.39 14.84 9.51
N PHE A 93 5.66 14.98 10.62
CA PHE A 93 4.28 14.48 10.73
C PHE A 93 3.30 15.19 9.79
N TYR A 94 3.52 16.46 9.48
CA TYR A 94 2.61 17.24 8.63
C TYR A 94 3.13 17.43 7.21
N LYS A 95 4.39 17.06 6.94
CA LYS A 95 5.02 17.19 5.62
C LYS A 95 5.33 15.84 4.95
N TYR A 96 5.98 14.93 5.65
CA TYR A 96 6.58 13.73 5.03
C TYR A 96 5.85 12.44 5.38
N ALA A 97 5.17 12.41 6.53
CA ALA A 97 4.44 11.24 6.97
C ALA A 97 3.34 10.85 5.96
N PRO A 98 3.08 9.56 5.75
CA PRO A 98 2.01 9.08 4.86
C PRO A 98 0.64 9.68 5.19
N SER A 99 0.31 9.72 6.47
CA SER A 99 -0.86 10.39 7.03
C SER A 99 -0.99 11.88 6.67
N SER A 100 0.13 12.56 6.38
CA SER A 100 0.10 13.99 6.02
C SER A 100 -0.48 14.27 4.63
N TYR A 101 -0.45 13.28 3.72
CA TYR A 101 -0.98 13.47 2.37
C TYR A 101 -2.50 13.66 2.39
N GLY A 102 -3.21 12.93 3.26
CA GLY A 102 -4.65 13.08 3.44
C GLY A 102 -5.04 14.47 3.91
N LEU A 103 -4.48 14.91 5.04
CA LEU A 103 -4.74 16.22 5.61
C LEU A 103 -4.51 17.35 4.61
N ARG A 104 -3.35 17.33 3.91
CA ARG A 104 -3.04 18.34 2.89
C ARG A 104 -4.00 18.30 1.71
N THR A 105 -4.34 17.09 1.23
CA THR A 105 -5.27 16.93 0.12
C THR A 105 -6.64 17.45 0.51
N ALA A 106 -7.14 17.11 1.70
CA ALA A 106 -8.40 17.62 2.22
C ALA A 106 -8.40 19.15 2.28
N ARG A 107 -7.34 19.73 2.83
CA ARG A 107 -7.15 21.20 2.84
C ARG A 107 -7.17 21.81 1.44
N ASP A 108 -6.45 21.24 0.48
CA ASP A 108 -6.31 21.81 -0.88
C ASP A 108 -7.59 21.75 -1.72
N LEU A 109 -8.59 20.97 -1.27
CA LEU A 109 -9.90 20.87 -1.89
C LEU A 109 -10.89 21.89 -1.30
N LEU A 110 -10.62 22.36 -0.09
CA LEU A 110 -11.41 23.37 0.60
C LEU A 110 -10.87 24.74 0.19
N ASP A 111 -11.56 25.41 -0.74
CA ASP A 111 -11.20 26.76 -1.20
C ASP A 111 -11.68 27.82 -0.19
N VAL A 112 -11.11 27.81 1.02
CA VAL A 112 -11.50 28.70 2.12
C VAL A 112 -10.30 29.54 2.56
N SER A 113 -10.46 30.87 2.49
CA SER A 113 -9.40 31.83 2.81
C SER A 113 -8.83 31.70 4.23
N SER A 114 -9.61 31.21 5.20
CA SER A 114 -9.14 30.95 6.58
C SER A 114 -8.01 29.91 6.62
N LEU A 115 -8.02 28.94 5.70
CA LEU A 115 -6.98 27.90 5.61
C LEU A 115 -5.65 28.46 5.09
N ASP A 116 -5.65 29.50 4.26
CA ASP A 116 -4.41 30.11 3.74
C ASP A 116 -3.60 30.81 4.84
N ALA A 117 -4.28 31.40 5.82
CA ALA A 117 -3.64 32.10 6.94
C ALA A 117 -3.09 31.13 8.00
N ALA A 118 -3.79 30.02 8.25
CA ALA A 118 -3.43 29.07 9.29
C ALA A 118 -2.33 28.08 8.88
N TRP A 119 -2.17 27.81 7.59
CA TRP A 119 -1.25 26.78 7.08
C TRP A 119 0.11 27.35 6.67
N PRO A 120 1.23 26.83 7.19
CA PRO A 120 2.56 27.19 6.70
C PRO A 120 2.71 26.94 5.20
N LYS A 121 3.21 27.93 4.46
CA LYS A 121 3.42 27.88 2.99
C LYS A 121 4.25 26.68 2.51
N CYS A 122 5.12 26.17 3.38
CA CYS A 122 6.00 25.04 3.11
C CYS A 122 5.30 23.67 3.23
N LEU A 123 4.06 23.63 3.72
CA LEU A 123 3.16 22.48 3.71
C LEU A 123 2.15 22.53 2.56
N LEU A 124 1.96 23.69 1.93
CA LEU A 124 0.98 23.87 0.87
C LEU A 124 1.41 23.18 -0.43
N SER A 125 0.48 22.58 -1.17
CA SER A 125 0.80 22.00 -2.48
C SER A 125 1.03 23.08 -3.54
N SER A 126 1.68 22.69 -4.64
CA SER A 126 2.00 23.56 -5.77
C SER A 126 0.79 24.17 -6.49
N ARG A 127 -0.45 23.83 -6.08
CA ARG A 127 -1.68 24.42 -6.64
C ARG A 127 -1.80 25.91 -6.33
N PHE A 128 -1.24 26.35 -5.20
CA PHE A 128 -1.36 27.74 -4.75
C PHE A 128 -0.18 28.58 -5.24
N PRO A 129 -0.40 29.76 -5.84
CA PRO A 129 0.69 30.60 -6.36
C PRO A 129 1.73 31.01 -5.31
N SER A 130 1.33 31.03 -4.04
CA SER A 130 2.14 31.38 -2.87
C SER A 130 2.77 30.17 -2.17
N SER A 131 2.58 28.95 -2.70
CA SER A 131 3.11 27.74 -2.07
C SER A 131 4.56 27.48 -2.44
N TRP A 132 5.30 26.98 -1.45
CA TRP A 132 6.67 26.54 -1.63
C TRP A 132 6.87 25.22 -0.90
N TYR A 133 6.22 24.15 -1.40
CA TYR A 133 6.38 22.83 -0.81
C TYR A 133 7.84 22.39 -0.73
N SER A 134 8.68 22.79 -1.68
CA SER A 134 10.13 22.55 -1.68
C SER A 134 10.90 23.37 -0.64
N ALA A 135 10.30 24.43 -0.07
CA ALA A 135 10.94 25.22 0.96
C ALA A 135 11.12 24.43 2.25
N ASN A 136 12.18 24.78 2.99
CA ASN A 136 12.42 24.23 4.30
C ASN A 136 11.36 24.75 5.29
N CYS A 137 10.73 23.85 6.03
CA CYS A 137 9.82 24.21 7.13
C CYS A 137 10.52 24.27 8.49
N GLY A 138 11.82 23.96 8.54
CA GLY A 138 12.47 23.50 9.78
C GLY A 138 12.09 22.04 10.07
N ASP A 139 12.70 21.51 11.14
CA ASP A 139 12.42 20.16 11.64
C ASP A 139 11.22 20.13 12.60
N MET A 140 10.87 21.29 13.16
CA MET A 140 9.86 21.49 14.19
C MET A 140 8.92 22.64 13.79
N LEU A 141 7.62 22.48 14.08
CA LEU A 141 6.58 23.50 13.93
C LEU A 141 6.08 23.91 15.32
N PRO A 142 5.83 25.21 15.58
CA PRO A 142 5.19 25.64 16.81
C PRO A 142 3.83 24.99 17.00
N GLY A 143 3.55 24.50 18.20
CA GLY A 143 2.30 23.83 18.54
C GLY A 143 1.08 24.73 18.32
N ALA A 144 1.20 26.04 18.55
CA ALA A 144 0.13 27.00 18.25
C ALA A 144 -0.19 27.09 16.75
N THR A 145 0.84 26.97 15.90
CA THR A 145 0.65 26.91 14.43
C THR A 145 -0.04 25.62 14.03
N VAL A 146 0.37 24.48 14.60
CA VAL A 146 -0.27 23.19 14.33
C VAL A 146 -1.72 23.19 14.81
N PHE A 147 -2.00 23.73 16.00
CA PHE A 147 -3.34 23.88 16.53
C PHE A 147 -4.23 24.67 15.56
N ALA A 148 -3.83 25.89 15.18
CA ALA A 148 -4.60 26.73 14.25
C ALA A 148 -4.80 26.06 12.88
N MET A 149 -3.79 25.35 12.40
CA MET A 149 -3.83 24.61 11.13
C MET A 149 -4.87 23.48 11.15
N LEU A 150 -4.90 22.69 12.22
CA LEU A 150 -5.84 21.57 12.37
C LEU A 150 -7.25 22.07 12.67
N ASP A 151 -7.40 23.06 13.55
CA ASP A 151 -8.69 23.64 13.94
C ASP A 151 -9.40 24.27 12.74
N SER A 152 -8.67 25.07 11.95
CA SER A 152 -9.21 25.65 10.71
C SER A 152 -9.61 24.60 9.67
N LEU A 153 -8.94 23.44 9.62
CA LEU A 153 -9.31 22.34 8.74
C LEU A 153 -10.61 21.67 9.19
N VAL A 154 -10.77 21.42 10.49
CA VAL A 154 -12.03 20.86 11.03
C VAL A 154 -13.19 21.83 10.75
N ASP A 155 -13.01 23.13 10.99
CA ASP A 155 -14.03 24.15 10.69
C ASP A 155 -14.38 24.20 9.20
N ALA A 156 -13.37 24.22 8.33
CA ALA A 156 -13.60 24.29 6.88
C ALA A 156 -14.31 23.03 6.37
N LEU A 157 -14.00 21.86 6.93
CA LEU A 157 -14.69 20.62 6.61
C LEU A 157 -16.14 20.66 7.10
N ALA A 158 -16.37 20.97 8.36
CA ALA A 158 -17.71 21.08 8.94
C ALA A 158 -18.59 22.07 8.14
N ALA A 159 -18.04 23.23 7.75
CA ALA A 159 -18.73 24.21 6.92
C ALA A 159 -19.07 23.69 5.51
N ASN A 160 -18.22 22.83 4.93
CA ASN A 160 -18.44 22.24 3.61
C ASN A 160 -19.52 21.13 3.62
N ALA A 161 -19.82 20.54 4.79
CA ALA A 161 -20.74 19.42 4.98
C ALA A 161 -22.15 19.63 4.42
N ALA A 162 -22.60 20.88 4.33
CA ALA A 162 -23.89 21.22 3.76
C ALA A 162 -23.96 21.00 2.23
N SER A 163 -22.81 20.96 1.54
CA SER A 163 -22.73 20.99 0.08
C SER A 163 -22.35 19.67 -0.59
N THR A 164 -21.86 18.67 0.16
CA THR A 164 -21.23 17.45 -0.38
C THR A 164 -21.98 16.14 -0.13
N THR A 165 -23.15 16.14 0.53
CA THR A 165 -23.91 14.90 0.73
C THR A 165 -24.47 14.42 -0.60
N SER A 166 -23.80 13.43 -1.19
CA SER A 166 -24.01 12.91 -2.55
C SER A 166 -25.28 12.07 -2.71
N TYR A 167 -25.97 11.72 -1.63
CA TYR A 167 -27.22 10.99 -1.70
C TYR A 167 -28.39 11.91 -1.35
N LYS A 168 -29.01 12.50 -2.38
CA LYS A 168 -30.45 12.76 -2.33
C LYS A 168 -31.11 11.40 -2.26
N ASN A 169 -31.34 10.89 -1.05
CA ASN A 169 -32.10 9.66 -0.87
C ASN A 169 -33.53 9.93 -1.34
N MET A 170 -33.86 9.30 -2.46
CA MET A 170 -35.23 9.18 -2.97
C MET A 170 -35.91 8.10 -2.15
N ALA A 171 -36.78 8.48 -1.22
CA ALA A 171 -37.63 7.52 -0.55
C ALA A 171 -38.95 7.45 -1.29
N GLN A 172 -39.42 6.22 -1.50
CA GLN A 172 -40.75 5.98 -2.05
C GLN A 172 -41.74 6.05 -0.89
N THR A 173 -42.41 7.19 -0.76
CA THR A 173 -43.55 7.38 0.16
C THR A 173 -44.83 6.87 -0.50
N GLU A 174 -45.90 6.73 0.27
CA GLU A 174 -47.22 6.33 -0.28
C GLU A 174 -47.73 7.33 -1.35
N ASP A 175 -47.22 8.57 -1.33
CA ASP A 175 -47.56 9.66 -2.26
C ASP A 175 -46.60 9.81 -3.45
N GLY A 176 -45.51 9.04 -3.53
CA GLY A 176 -44.57 9.05 -4.66
C GLY A 176 -43.09 8.97 -4.27
N ILE A 177 -42.20 9.33 -5.20
CA ILE A 177 -40.77 9.45 -4.91
C ILE A 177 -40.52 10.85 -4.37
N GLU A 178 -40.28 10.96 -3.07
CA GLU A 178 -39.96 12.23 -2.41
C GLU A 178 -38.47 12.31 -2.07
N ILE A 179 -37.88 13.49 -2.29
CA ILE A 179 -36.52 13.79 -1.85
C ILE A 179 -36.64 14.08 -0.35
N MET A 180 -36.40 13.08 0.50
CA MET A 180 -36.42 13.30 1.93
C MET A 180 -35.32 14.28 2.33
N ALA A 181 -35.70 15.29 3.11
CA ALA A 181 -34.76 16.23 3.69
C ALA A 181 -33.91 15.52 4.76
N ARG A 182 -32.62 15.87 4.81
CA ARG A 182 -31.55 15.34 5.67
C ARG A 182 -31.94 15.08 7.15
N GLY A 183 -32.92 15.81 7.68
CA GLY A 183 -33.33 15.74 9.09
C GLY A 183 -34.07 14.47 9.50
N GLU A 184 -34.58 13.67 8.55
CA GLU A 184 -35.36 12.46 8.87
C GLU A 184 -34.61 11.14 8.65
N LEU A 185 -33.43 11.17 8.02
CA LEU A 185 -32.74 9.95 7.56
C LEU A 185 -31.44 9.62 8.31
N SER A 186 -30.82 10.58 8.99
CA SER A 186 -29.64 10.32 9.82
C SER A 186 -29.78 11.06 11.14
N ALA A 187 -29.70 10.32 12.24
CA ALA A 187 -29.77 10.87 13.60
C ALA A 187 -28.50 11.64 14.02
N PHE A 188 -27.48 11.69 13.15
CA PHE A 188 -26.17 12.25 13.48
C PHE A 188 -25.98 13.68 12.97
N PRO A 189 -25.50 14.60 13.83
CA PRO A 189 -25.21 15.98 13.47
C PRO A 189 -24.03 16.09 12.49
N GLN A 190 -24.39 16.21 11.20
CA GLN A 190 -23.55 16.61 10.08
C GLN A 190 -22.45 15.60 9.67
N ARG A 191 -22.32 15.37 8.36
CA ARG A 191 -21.32 14.49 7.71
C ARG A 191 -20.90 15.12 6.37
N VAL A 192 -19.59 15.11 6.10
CA VAL A 192 -18.97 15.48 4.81
C VAL A 192 -18.42 14.18 4.23
N CYS A 193 -18.55 13.98 2.93
CA CYS A 193 -17.79 12.98 2.20
C CYS A 193 -17.37 13.62 0.88
N PHE A 194 -16.08 13.89 0.70
CA PHE A 194 -15.54 14.07 -0.64
C PHE A 194 -14.46 13.03 -0.88
N ALA A 195 -14.48 12.45 -2.07
CA ALA A 195 -13.43 11.58 -2.57
C ALA A 195 -12.56 12.38 -3.53
N ALA A 196 -11.27 12.45 -3.26
CA ALA A 196 -10.34 13.14 -4.15
C ALA A 196 -9.11 12.30 -4.43
N ARG A 197 -8.59 12.45 -5.66
CA ARG A 197 -7.41 11.74 -6.13
C ARG A 197 -6.20 12.68 -6.12
N SER A 198 -5.23 12.43 -5.25
CA SER A 198 -3.98 13.19 -5.23
C SER A 198 -2.81 12.37 -5.77
N LYS A 199 -1.90 13.05 -6.47
CA LYS A 199 -0.66 12.46 -6.97
C LYS A 199 0.44 12.67 -5.92
N ALA A 200 0.92 11.59 -5.31
CA ALA A 200 2.04 11.64 -4.39
C ALA A 200 3.30 11.03 -5.02
N ARG A 201 4.46 11.59 -4.65
CA ARG A 201 5.77 11.01 -4.96
C ARG A 201 6.33 10.43 -3.67
N TRP A 202 6.39 9.11 -3.60
CA TRP A 202 6.91 8.44 -2.42
C TRP A 202 8.43 8.28 -2.52
N THR A 203 9.16 9.02 -1.70
CA THR A 203 10.57 8.73 -1.44
C THR A 203 10.62 7.85 -0.19
N GLY A 204 10.97 6.57 -0.35
CA GLY A 204 10.96 5.56 0.71
C GLY A 204 11.32 6.10 2.10
N THR A 205 10.48 5.81 3.09
CA THR A 205 10.71 6.13 4.49
C THR A 205 11.89 5.29 5.02
N SER A 206 13.05 5.91 5.20
CA SER A 206 13.98 5.47 6.23
C SER A 206 13.38 5.92 7.56
N GLY A 207 12.62 5.05 8.22
CA GLY A 207 12.06 5.35 9.53
C GLY A 207 13.18 5.71 10.50
N VAL A 208 13.18 6.96 10.97
CA VAL A 208 13.97 7.39 12.12
C VAL A 208 13.19 6.92 13.35
N GLY A 209 13.54 5.76 13.92
CA GLY A 209 13.03 5.37 15.24
C GLY A 209 12.77 3.88 15.48
N SER A 210 12.68 3.04 14.44
CA SER A 210 12.60 1.59 14.65
C SER A 210 13.71 0.94 13.84
N GLY A 211 14.63 0.24 14.53
CA GLY A 211 15.81 -0.42 13.94
C GLY A 211 15.51 -1.53 12.92
N VAL A 212 14.29 -1.57 12.38
CA VAL A 212 13.90 -2.43 11.27
C VAL A 212 14.18 -1.68 9.97
N THR A 213 15.35 -1.94 9.41
CA THR A 213 15.77 -1.49 8.08
C THR A 213 14.82 -2.03 7.01
N ALA A 214 13.79 -1.26 6.63
CA ALA A 214 12.98 -1.51 5.43
C ALA A 214 13.71 -1.12 4.12
N ALA A 215 15.04 -1.15 4.13
CA ALA A 215 15.90 -0.78 3.00
C ALA A 215 16.98 -1.85 2.78
N SER A 216 16.57 -3.06 2.41
CA SER A 216 17.51 -4.13 2.01
C SER A 216 17.06 -4.90 0.77
N SER A 217 16.25 -4.29 -0.12
CA SER A 217 16.07 -4.83 -1.46
C SER A 217 16.71 -3.91 -2.50
N SER A 218 17.54 -4.48 -3.38
CA SER A 218 18.08 -3.82 -4.58
C SER A 218 16.99 -3.17 -5.45
N THR A 219 15.75 -3.67 -5.37
CA THR A 219 14.58 -3.07 -6.00
C THR A 219 14.20 -1.70 -5.42
N SER A 220 14.53 -1.40 -4.16
CA SER A 220 14.30 -0.07 -3.56
C SER A 220 15.28 1.00 -4.06
N PHE A 221 16.53 0.62 -4.39
CA PHE A 221 17.51 1.54 -4.96
C PHE A 221 17.21 1.85 -6.43
N LEU A 222 16.95 0.81 -7.22
CA LEU A 222 16.58 0.97 -8.63
C LEU A 222 15.24 1.68 -8.77
N SER A 223 14.25 1.37 -7.92
CA SER A 223 12.99 2.12 -7.94
C SER A 223 13.21 3.59 -7.55
N ARG A 224 13.97 3.87 -6.48
CA ARG A 224 14.18 5.24 -6.00
C ARG A 224 14.91 6.14 -6.99
N ASN A 225 15.83 5.59 -7.79
CA ASN A 225 16.68 6.38 -8.69
C ASN A 225 16.32 6.25 -10.18
N LEU A 226 15.65 5.17 -10.61
CA LEU A 226 15.35 4.93 -12.03
C LEU A 226 13.85 4.95 -12.36
N LEU A 227 12.95 4.72 -11.39
CA LEU A 227 11.51 4.62 -11.64
C LEU A 227 10.73 5.65 -10.81
N ASP A 228 10.20 6.69 -11.46
CA ASP A 228 9.27 7.61 -10.81
C ASP A 228 7.95 6.87 -10.54
N HIS A 229 7.82 6.28 -9.36
CA HIS A 229 6.56 5.68 -8.92
C HIS A 229 5.57 6.79 -8.57
N LYS A 230 4.54 6.91 -9.42
CA LYS A 230 3.41 7.81 -9.19
C LYS A 230 2.37 7.08 -8.37
N TYR A 231 2.10 7.61 -7.17
CA TYR A 231 1.04 7.12 -6.31
C TYR A 231 -0.19 7.97 -6.58
N TRP A 232 -1.31 7.30 -6.74
CA TRP A 232 -2.62 7.94 -6.68
C TRP A 232 -3.25 7.57 -5.35
N LEU A 233 -3.60 8.57 -4.57
CA LEU A 233 -4.24 8.41 -3.28
C LEU A 233 -5.66 8.89 -3.41
N SER A 234 -6.60 8.03 -3.07
CA SER A 234 -7.98 8.41 -2.80
C SER A 234 -8.06 8.87 -1.36
N VAL A 235 -8.67 10.03 -1.13
CA VAL A 235 -8.81 10.68 0.18
C VAL A 235 -10.28 10.84 0.47
N TRP A 236 -10.71 10.39 1.64
CA TRP A 236 -12.04 10.57 2.21
C TRP A 236 -11.89 11.36 3.51
N ALA A 237 -12.76 12.34 3.72
CA ALA A 237 -12.78 13.10 4.95
C ALA A 237 -14.22 13.15 5.47
N THR A 238 -14.39 12.79 6.74
CA THR A 238 -15.67 12.77 7.45
C THR A 238 -15.54 13.57 8.73
N VAL A 239 -16.56 14.34 9.07
CA VAL A 239 -16.63 15.09 10.32
C VAL A 239 -17.95 14.77 11.00
N PHE A 240 -17.91 14.54 12.30
CA PHE A 240 -19.04 14.44 13.21
C PHE A 240 -18.94 15.64 14.15
N ALA A 241 -19.90 16.55 14.10
CA ALA A 241 -19.86 17.78 14.88
C ALA A 241 -20.84 17.72 16.05
N ASP A 242 -20.58 18.48 17.11
CA ASP A 242 -21.51 18.67 18.23
C ASP A 242 -21.94 17.35 18.91
N LEU A 243 -21.02 16.39 19.06
CA LEU A 243 -21.29 15.16 19.81
C LEU A 243 -21.55 15.50 21.28
N ASP A 244 -22.77 15.17 21.72
CA ASP A 244 -23.28 15.57 23.03
C ASP A 244 -22.83 14.57 24.12
N PRO A 245 -22.39 15.05 25.31
CA PRO A 245 -22.12 14.17 26.45
C PRO A 245 -23.35 13.38 26.93
N ALA A 246 -24.58 13.81 26.63
CA ALA A 246 -25.80 13.11 27.04
C ALA A 246 -26.00 11.75 26.34
N ASN A 247 -25.33 11.52 25.20
CA ASN A 247 -25.37 10.25 24.46
C ASN A 247 -23.93 9.77 24.19
N PRO A 248 -23.21 9.30 25.22
CA PRO A 248 -21.86 8.79 25.04
C PRO A 248 -21.87 7.48 24.24
N GLY A 249 -20.83 7.25 23.45
CA GLY A 249 -20.67 5.98 22.73
C GLY A 249 -21.32 5.97 21.36
N VAL A 250 -21.21 7.08 20.63
CA VAL A 250 -21.60 7.13 19.22
C VAL A 250 -20.80 6.10 18.44
N ASP A 251 -21.49 5.06 17.95
CA ASP A 251 -20.92 4.13 17.00
C ASP A 251 -20.90 4.78 15.60
N LEU A 252 -19.68 5.12 15.16
CA LEU A 252 -19.42 5.81 13.90
C LEU A 252 -19.81 4.98 12.67
N CYS A 253 -19.96 3.65 12.83
CA CYS A 253 -20.22 2.71 11.75
C CYS A 253 -21.68 2.25 11.63
N VAL A 254 -22.60 2.75 12.46
CA VAL A 254 -24.02 2.33 12.48
C VAL A 254 -24.74 2.63 11.17
N ASP A 255 -24.39 3.74 10.52
CA ASP A 255 -25.09 4.23 9.33
C ASP A 255 -24.46 3.65 8.05
N ASP A 256 -25.17 2.75 7.38
CA ASP A 256 -24.71 2.07 6.17
C ASP A 256 -24.43 3.03 5.00
N LEU A 257 -25.07 4.20 4.95
CA LEU A 257 -24.99 5.11 3.80
C LEU A 257 -23.85 6.13 3.92
N ASP A 258 -23.53 6.56 5.14
CA ASP A 258 -22.58 7.66 5.39
C ASP A 258 -21.47 7.27 6.37
N ARG A 259 -21.18 5.99 6.58
CA ARG A 259 -20.09 5.54 7.47
C ARG A 259 -18.69 5.88 6.92
N PRO A 260 -17.71 6.13 7.80
CA PRO A 260 -16.31 6.19 7.43
C PRO A 260 -15.87 4.97 6.62
N LEU A 261 -14.93 5.16 5.69
CA LEU A 261 -14.47 4.09 4.80
C LEU A 261 -13.92 2.90 5.60
N LEU A 262 -13.22 3.15 6.70
CA LEU A 262 -12.62 2.15 7.57
C LEU A 262 -13.64 1.17 8.14
N CYS A 263 -14.93 1.53 8.19
CA CYS A 263 -15.99 0.63 8.67
C CYS A 263 -16.23 -0.54 7.71
N GLU A 264 -15.86 -0.41 6.44
CA GLU A 264 -16.03 -1.44 5.40
C GLU A 264 -14.72 -2.12 5.03
N LYS A 265 -13.59 -1.66 5.57
CA LYS A 265 -12.28 -2.08 5.08
C LYS A 265 -11.75 -3.24 5.91
N PRO A 266 -11.33 -4.35 5.27
CA PRO A 266 -10.78 -5.50 5.98
C PRO A 266 -9.46 -5.17 6.71
N TRP A 267 -8.71 -4.16 6.23
CA TRP A 267 -7.49 -3.71 6.88
C TRP A 267 -7.72 -2.98 8.22
N ALA A 268 -8.95 -2.52 8.47
CA ALA A 268 -9.32 -1.86 9.71
C ALA A 268 -9.68 -2.86 10.82
N ALA A 269 -9.94 -4.13 10.50
CA ALA A 269 -10.11 -5.23 11.45
C ALA A 269 -9.34 -6.46 10.98
N PRO A 270 -8.00 -6.44 11.07
CA PRO A 270 -7.19 -7.58 10.66
C PRO A 270 -7.52 -8.80 11.52
N GLN A 271 -8.17 -9.80 10.92
CA GLN A 271 -8.37 -11.10 11.54
C GLN A 271 -7.20 -12.03 11.20
N TYR A 272 -6.63 -12.70 12.20
CA TYR A 272 -5.63 -13.74 11.95
C TYR A 272 -6.32 -15.04 11.55
N VAL A 273 -5.96 -15.56 10.37
CA VAL A 273 -6.52 -16.80 9.80
C VAL A 273 -6.22 -18.04 10.65
N ASP A 274 -5.21 -17.99 11.53
CA ASP A 274 -4.83 -19.10 12.41
C ASP A 274 -5.73 -19.26 13.66
N GLY A 275 -6.85 -18.52 13.75
CA GLY A 275 -7.86 -18.71 14.80
C GLY A 275 -7.40 -18.32 16.22
N THR A 276 -6.19 -17.78 16.36
CA THR A 276 -5.76 -17.10 17.58
C THR A 276 -6.44 -15.73 17.59
N LEU A 277 -7.52 -15.60 18.36
CA LEU A 277 -8.21 -14.34 18.59
C LEU A 277 -7.18 -13.31 19.06
N THR A 278 -6.86 -12.34 18.21
CA THR A 278 -6.17 -11.15 18.67
C THR A 278 -7.14 -10.33 19.50
N THR A 279 -6.71 -9.95 20.69
CA THR A 279 -7.41 -9.03 21.59
C THR A 279 -7.40 -7.59 21.09
N THR A 280 -6.84 -7.31 19.91
CA THR A 280 -6.81 -5.97 19.33
C THR A 280 -8.18 -5.68 18.73
N PRO A 281 -8.93 -4.70 19.26
CA PRO A 281 -10.22 -4.31 18.71
C PRO A 281 -10.07 -3.77 17.29
N ALA A 282 -11.17 -3.76 16.55
CA ALA A 282 -11.17 -3.12 15.24
C ALA A 282 -10.82 -1.63 15.36
N LEU A 283 -10.29 -1.04 14.29
CA LEU A 283 -9.93 0.38 14.29
C LEU A 283 -11.14 1.26 14.56
N TRP A 284 -12.30 0.95 13.98
CA TRP A 284 -13.53 1.70 14.26
C TRP A 284 -13.97 1.58 15.72
N GLU A 285 -13.87 0.39 16.32
CA GLU A 285 -14.17 0.20 17.74
C GLU A 285 -13.21 1.02 18.60
N THR A 286 -11.92 1.05 18.26
CA THR A 286 -10.93 1.86 18.96
C THR A 286 -11.29 3.34 18.91
N VAL A 287 -11.70 3.84 17.74
CA VAL A 287 -12.13 5.24 17.58
C VAL A 287 -13.41 5.50 18.36
N SER A 288 -14.45 4.66 18.24
CA SER A 288 -15.72 4.82 18.95
C SER A 288 -15.57 4.75 20.47
N LEU A 289 -14.71 3.85 20.99
CA LEU A 289 -14.37 3.78 22.41
C LEU A 289 -13.66 5.06 22.88
N ARG A 290 -12.74 5.59 22.07
CA ARG A 290 -12.06 6.85 22.37
C ARG A 290 -13.02 8.05 22.36
N VAL A 291 -13.99 8.07 21.44
CA VAL A 291 -15.09 9.06 21.44
C VAL A 291 -15.89 8.96 22.73
N ALA A 292 -16.30 7.75 23.13
CA ALA A 292 -17.06 7.53 24.37
C ALA A 292 -16.27 8.02 25.60
N GLU A 293 -15.00 7.64 25.71
CA GLU A 293 -14.10 8.06 26.79
C GLU A 293 -14.00 9.59 26.88
N LEU A 294 -13.83 10.26 25.74
CA LEU A 294 -13.76 11.73 25.71
C LEU A 294 -15.10 12.37 26.07
N GLN A 295 -16.23 11.84 25.58
CA GLN A 295 -17.57 12.34 25.90
C GLN A 295 -17.90 12.24 27.40
N GLU A 296 -17.49 11.16 28.06
CA GLU A 296 -17.67 10.97 29.50
C GLU A 296 -16.91 12.01 30.34
N GLY A 297 -15.84 12.60 29.79
CA GLY A 297 -15.01 13.60 30.45
C GLY A 297 -15.41 15.06 30.18
N LEU A 298 -16.39 15.32 29.32
CA LEU A 298 -16.78 16.69 28.93
C LEU A 298 -17.63 17.38 30.01
N ALA A 299 -17.44 18.69 30.15
CA ALA A 299 -18.39 19.54 30.87
C ALA A 299 -19.66 19.81 30.03
N GLU A 300 -20.74 20.29 30.67
CA GLU A 300 -22.01 20.61 29.99
C GLU A 300 -21.86 21.67 28.89
N SER A 301 -20.94 22.61 29.07
CA SER A 301 -20.60 23.65 28.09
C SER A 301 -19.64 23.19 27.00
N GLU A 302 -19.12 21.97 27.09
CA GLU A 302 -18.18 21.42 26.13
C GLU A 302 -18.87 20.54 25.09
N LYS A 303 -18.37 20.60 23.86
CA LYS A 303 -18.80 19.77 22.73
C LYS A 303 -17.59 19.07 22.12
N LEU A 304 -17.80 17.85 21.65
CA LEU A 304 -16.77 17.08 20.95
C LEU A 304 -17.10 17.01 19.46
N ASP A 305 -16.10 17.32 18.64
CA ASP A 305 -16.14 16.98 17.21
C ASP A 305 -15.09 15.90 16.91
N VAL A 306 -15.40 15.08 15.92
CA VAL A 306 -14.51 14.01 15.45
C VAL A 306 -14.37 14.16 13.95
N MET A 307 -13.14 14.37 13.48
CA MET A 307 -12.81 14.40 12.08
C MET A 307 -11.94 13.20 11.73
N LEU A 308 -12.34 12.43 10.73
CA LEU A 308 -11.54 11.36 10.16
C LEU A 308 -11.10 11.78 8.76
N VAL A 309 -9.80 11.61 8.48
CA VAL A 309 -9.25 11.71 7.13
C VAL A 309 -8.58 10.40 6.81
N GLU A 310 -9.18 9.70 5.87
CA GLU A 310 -8.79 8.37 5.44
C GLU A 310 -8.16 8.49 4.07
N THR A 311 -7.00 7.87 3.88
CA THR A 311 -6.41 7.77 2.55
C THR A 311 -6.02 6.37 2.21
N GLU A 312 -6.16 6.08 0.94
CA GLU A 312 -5.93 4.77 0.39
C GLU A 312 -5.29 4.92 -0.99
N SER A 313 -4.16 4.27 -1.22
CA SER A 313 -3.55 4.28 -2.55
C SER A 313 -4.24 3.31 -3.49
N ASP A 314 -4.24 3.61 -4.79
CA ASP A 314 -4.57 2.60 -5.79
C ASP A 314 -3.58 1.42 -5.68
N PRO A 315 -4.01 0.17 -5.97
CA PRO A 315 -3.10 -0.97 -6.01
C PRO A 315 -1.98 -0.75 -7.02
N LEU A 316 -0.75 -0.72 -6.53
CA LEU A 316 0.44 -0.53 -7.38
C LEU A 316 1.00 -1.88 -7.78
N THR A 317 0.63 -2.30 -8.99
CA THR A 317 1.15 -3.51 -9.61
C THR A 317 2.65 -3.36 -9.88
N ARG A 318 3.43 -4.30 -9.36
CA ARG A 318 4.82 -4.52 -9.78
C ARG A 318 4.79 -5.45 -10.98
N LEU A 319 4.75 -4.85 -12.17
CA LEU A 319 4.79 -5.58 -13.44
C LEU A 319 6.16 -6.25 -13.60
N GLY A 320 6.17 -7.51 -14.05
CA GLY A 320 7.40 -8.26 -14.30
C GLY A 320 7.29 -9.78 -14.20
N SER A 321 6.17 -10.32 -13.68
CA SER A 321 5.91 -11.75 -13.56
C SER A 321 4.46 -12.10 -13.91
N ALA A 322 4.18 -13.39 -14.14
CA ALA A 322 2.81 -13.92 -14.27
C ALA A 322 2.03 -13.87 -12.95
N VAL A 323 2.72 -13.71 -11.83
CA VAL A 323 2.15 -13.51 -10.49
C VAL A 323 1.74 -12.04 -10.35
N LEU A 324 0.48 -11.81 -9.95
CA LEU A 324 0.02 -10.50 -9.53
C LEU A 324 0.73 -10.14 -8.22
N LEU A 325 1.52 -9.08 -8.25
CA LEU A 325 2.11 -8.51 -7.04
C LEU A 325 1.77 -7.04 -7.00
N ALA A 326 0.76 -6.66 -6.21
CA ALA A 326 0.43 -5.26 -6.00
C ALA A 326 0.51 -4.89 -4.53
N HIS A 327 0.79 -3.64 -4.22
CA HIS A 327 0.71 -3.17 -2.84
C HIS A 327 -0.06 -1.86 -2.79
N LYS A 328 -0.58 -1.60 -1.59
CA LYS A 328 -1.49 -0.50 -1.32
C LYS A 328 -1.16 0.05 0.05
N LEU A 329 -1.08 1.37 0.13
CA LEU A 329 -0.87 2.08 1.39
C LEU A 329 -2.23 2.57 1.87
N TYR A 330 -2.44 2.53 3.18
CA TYR A 330 -3.58 3.18 3.80
C TYR A 330 -3.10 3.97 5.02
N ASN A 331 -3.83 5.02 5.35
CA ASN A 331 -3.67 5.73 6.61
C ASN A 331 -4.98 6.39 7.01
N VAL A 332 -5.14 6.55 8.31
CA VAL A 332 -6.28 7.23 8.93
C VAL A 332 -5.71 8.26 9.89
N VAL A 333 -6.18 9.50 9.76
CA VAL A 333 -5.96 10.55 10.75
C VAL A 333 -7.30 10.80 11.43
N VAL A 334 -7.31 10.70 12.76
CA VAL A 334 -8.47 11.03 13.58
C VAL A 334 -8.11 12.25 14.41
N LEU A 335 -8.87 13.33 14.22
CA LEU A 335 -8.80 14.51 15.04
C LEU A 335 -10.01 14.54 15.96
N TYR A 336 -9.77 14.56 17.26
CA TYR A 336 -10.80 14.84 18.26
C TYR A 336 -10.65 16.28 18.68
N ARG A 337 -11.74 17.05 18.63
CA ARG A 337 -11.73 18.48 18.91
C ARG A 337 -12.72 18.78 20.03
N ILE A 338 -12.22 19.27 21.16
CA ILE A 338 -13.10 19.74 22.25
C ILE A 338 -13.25 21.26 22.11
N ARG A 339 -14.50 21.71 22.08
CA ARG A 339 -14.88 23.12 22.06
C ARG A 339 -15.62 23.48 23.33
N GLU A 340 -15.28 24.60 23.93
CA GLU A 340 -16.04 25.22 25.01
C GLU A 340 -16.97 26.27 24.41
N CYS A 341 -18.27 26.13 24.64
CA CYS A 341 -19.30 27.00 24.11
C CYS A 341 -19.90 27.88 25.21
N THR A 342 -20.01 29.17 24.94
CA THR A 342 -20.76 30.09 25.80
C THR A 342 -22.26 29.91 25.63
N GLU A 343 -23.06 30.43 26.57
CA GLU A 343 -24.54 30.45 26.47
C GLU A 343 -25.04 31.15 25.20
N ASP A 344 -24.25 32.11 24.67
CA ASP A 344 -24.52 32.80 23.42
C ASP A 344 -24.27 31.95 22.16
N GLY A 345 -23.86 30.69 22.32
CA GLY A 345 -23.53 29.77 21.23
C GLY A 345 -22.16 30.04 20.58
N VAL A 346 -21.31 30.85 21.20
CA VAL A 346 -19.95 31.10 20.71
C VAL A 346 -19.05 29.99 21.23
N CYS A 347 -18.63 29.10 20.34
CA CYS A 347 -17.75 27.98 20.65
C CYS A 347 -16.29 28.28 20.33
N MET A 348 -15.40 27.83 21.20
CA MET A 348 -13.96 28.02 21.07
C MET A 348 -13.23 26.72 21.34
N THR A 349 -12.39 26.30 20.40
CA THR A 349 -11.59 25.09 20.55
C THR A 349 -10.57 25.25 21.67
N THR A 350 -10.59 24.34 22.64
CA THR A 350 -9.68 24.34 23.80
C THR A 350 -8.51 23.37 23.59
N VAL A 351 -8.82 22.18 23.07
CA VAL A 351 -7.85 21.10 22.85
C VAL A 351 -8.18 20.28 21.61
N MET A 352 -7.13 19.79 20.95
CA MET A 352 -7.20 18.86 19.85
C MET A 352 -6.36 17.62 20.15
N PHE A 353 -6.87 16.44 19.79
CA PHE A 353 -6.11 15.19 19.81
C PHE A 353 -5.88 14.74 18.37
N ASP A 354 -4.61 14.61 17.97
CA ASP A 354 -4.17 14.14 16.65
C ASP A 354 -3.67 12.69 16.80
N GLU A 355 -4.51 11.74 16.40
CA GLU A 355 -4.25 10.31 16.43
C GLU A 355 -4.18 9.77 15.00
N ARG A 356 -3.25 8.85 14.75
CA ARG A 356 -2.95 8.40 13.38
C ARG A 356 -2.66 6.93 13.33
N VAL A 357 -3.14 6.31 12.27
CA VAL A 357 -2.87 4.91 11.96
C VAL A 357 -2.36 4.81 10.54
N GLU A 358 -1.30 4.03 10.34
CA GLU A 358 -0.73 3.79 9.03
C GLU A 358 -0.56 2.29 8.77
N GLY A 359 -0.64 1.89 7.50
CA GLY A 359 -0.46 0.49 7.15
C GLY A 359 -0.25 0.25 5.67
N LYS A 360 0.01 -1.01 5.35
CA LYS A 360 0.25 -1.46 3.99
C LYS A 360 -0.33 -2.83 3.74
N VAL A 361 -1.08 -2.93 2.66
CA VAL A 361 -1.66 -4.16 2.13
C VAL A 361 -0.85 -4.64 0.92
N LEU A 362 -0.72 -5.95 0.80
CA LEU A 362 -0.13 -6.70 -0.32
C LEU A 362 -1.22 -7.54 -0.97
N TYR A 363 -1.43 -7.32 -2.26
CA TYR A 363 -2.21 -8.19 -3.11
C TYR A 363 -1.25 -9.14 -3.81
N THR A 364 -1.43 -10.45 -3.59
CA THR A 364 -0.60 -11.45 -4.23
C THR A 364 -1.30 -12.77 -4.41
N ASP A 365 -1.35 -13.26 -5.65
CA ASP A 365 -1.81 -14.60 -6.01
C ASP A 365 -0.66 -15.64 -5.98
N ALA A 366 0.52 -15.25 -5.46
CA ALA A 366 1.70 -16.12 -5.39
C ALA A 366 1.42 -17.49 -4.74
N LEU A 367 0.51 -17.58 -3.77
CA LEU A 367 0.15 -18.85 -3.14
C LEU A 367 -0.63 -19.77 -4.11
N GLU A 368 -1.54 -19.20 -4.91
CA GLU A 368 -2.30 -19.92 -5.94
C GLU A 368 -1.42 -20.34 -7.12
N TRP A 369 -0.49 -19.48 -7.52
CA TRP A 369 0.48 -19.78 -8.58
C TRP A 369 1.60 -20.70 -8.13
N SER A 370 1.84 -20.85 -6.84
CA SER A 370 2.98 -21.62 -6.32
C SER A 370 2.97 -23.08 -6.78
N PRO A 371 1.85 -23.84 -6.74
CA PRO A 371 1.79 -25.19 -7.31
C PRO A 371 2.06 -25.23 -8.81
N LEU A 372 1.53 -24.29 -9.59
CA LEU A 372 1.76 -24.25 -11.05
C LEU A 372 3.23 -23.93 -11.37
N ALA A 373 3.80 -22.93 -10.68
CA ALA A 373 5.20 -22.58 -10.80
C ALA A 373 6.10 -23.76 -10.40
N ALA A 374 5.73 -24.51 -9.35
CA ALA A 374 6.41 -25.73 -8.94
C ALA A 374 6.37 -26.80 -10.03
N THR A 375 5.18 -27.08 -10.59
CA THR A 375 5.01 -28.06 -11.68
C THR A 375 5.81 -27.69 -12.92
N LEU A 376 5.76 -26.43 -13.35
CA LEU A 376 6.56 -25.95 -14.50
C LEU A 376 8.07 -26.10 -14.25
N ARG A 377 8.52 -25.83 -13.02
CA ARG A 377 9.92 -26.09 -12.62
C ARG A 377 10.26 -27.58 -12.70
N TYR A 378 9.41 -28.47 -12.19
CA TYR A 378 9.65 -29.91 -12.27
C TYR A 378 9.72 -30.41 -13.71
N ILE A 379 8.83 -29.95 -14.60
CA ILE A 379 8.86 -30.31 -16.04
C ILE A 379 10.15 -29.82 -16.69
N GLY A 380 10.54 -28.56 -16.44
CA GLY A 380 11.78 -28.00 -16.99
C GLY A 380 13.04 -28.74 -16.52
N GLN A 381 13.06 -29.19 -15.26
CA GLN A 381 14.14 -30.03 -14.74
C GLN A 381 14.17 -31.42 -15.38
N PHE A 382 13.00 -32.05 -15.54
CA PHE A 382 12.92 -33.36 -16.17
C PHE A 382 13.40 -33.32 -17.63
N GLY A 383 12.99 -32.29 -18.39
CA GLY A 383 13.48 -32.06 -19.75
C GLY A 383 14.99 -31.80 -19.80
N SER A 384 15.52 -31.03 -18.85
CA SER A 384 16.96 -30.78 -18.74
C SER A 384 17.76 -32.05 -18.41
N TRP A 385 17.22 -32.93 -17.56
CA TRP A 385 17.82 -34.22 -17.25
C TRP A 385 17.85 -35.15 -18.47
N HIS A 386 16.75 -35.19 -19.22
CA HIS A 386 16.66 -35.94 -20.47
C HIS A 386 17.72 -35.46 -21.49
N PHE A 387 17.85 -34.14 -21.66
CA PHE A 387 18.86 -33.54 -22.54
C PHE A 387 20.29 -33.88 -22.11
N LEU A 388 20.60 -33.80 -20.80
CA LEU A 388 21.92 -34.18 -20.28
C LEU A 388 22.21 -35.67 -20.49
N HIS A 389 21.21 -36.54 -20.34
CA HIS A 389 21.35 -37.97 -20.59
C HIS A 389 21.65 -38.27 -22.07
N GLU A 390 20.92 -37.62 -23.00
CA GLU A 390 21.19 -37.74 -24.44
C GLU A 390 22.58 -37.21 -24.80
N PHE A 391 22.98 -36.07 -24.23
CA PHE A 391 24.31 -35.49 -24.45
C PHE A 391 25.42 -36.41 -23.93
N ALA A 392 25.25 -36.99 -22.73
CA ALA A 392 26.21 -37.95 -22.17
C ALA A 392 26.33 -39.23 -23.01
N HIS A 393 25.22 -39.69 -23.60
CA HIS A 393 25.24 -40.82 -24.54
C HIS A 393 26.04 -40.53 -25.81
N CYS A 394 26.00 -39.29 -26.30
CA CYS A 394 26.79 -38.87 -27.47
C CYS A 394 28.30 -38.82 -27.18
N PHE A 395 28.69 -38.66 -25.92
CA PHE A 395 30.11 -38.57 -25.51
C PHE A 395 30.72 -39.90 -25.06
N LYS A 396 29.99 -41.02 -25.13
CA LYS A 396 30.60 -42.33 -24.85
C LYS A 396 31.67 -42.60 -25.93
N PRO A 397 32.97 -42.71 -25.57
CA PRO A 397 34.00 -43.03 -26.54
C PRO A 397 33.65 -44.37 -27.17
N GLN A 398 33.64 -44.43 -28.51
CA GLN A 398 33.54 -45.69 -29.22
C GLN A 398 34.72 -46.54 -28.76
N GLN A 399 34.43 -47.53 -27.94
CA GLN A 399 35.40 -48.51 -27.54
C GLN A 399 35.59 -49.42 -28.76
N GLU A 400 36.66 -49.16 -29.53
CA GLU A 400 37.04 -49.97 -30.67
C GLU A 400 37.07 -51.45 -30.23
N PRO A 401 36.22 -52.33 -30.80
CA PRO A 401 36.43 -53.75 -30.65
C PRO A 401 37.73 -54.06 -31.39
N GLY A 402 38.75 -54.47 -30.63
CA GLY A 402 40.10 -54.64 -31.12
C GLY A 402 40.15 -55.46 -32.41
N HIS A 403 40.39 -54.77 -33.52
CA HIS A 403 41.08 -55.32 -34.68
C HIS A 403 42.05 -54.27 -35.18
N LEU A 404 43.34 -54.61 -35.07
CA LEU A 404 44.45 -53.90 -35.67
C LEU A 404 44.25 -53.84 -37.20
N GLU A 405 43.75 -52.71 -37.71
CA GLU A 405 44.16 -52.25 -39.04
C GLU A 405 44.46 -50.74 -38.99
N SER A 406 45.72 -50.43 -39.30
CA SER A 406 46.29 -49.10 -39.36
C SER A 406 45.64 -48.29 -40.49
N GLY A 407 44.61 -47.52 -40.19
CA GLY A 407 44.01 -46.55 -41.10
C GLY A 407 43.54 -45.31 -40.34
N SER A 408 44.29 -44.21 -40.45
CA SER A 408 43.94 -42.89 -39.94
C SER A 408 42.59 -42.43 -40.51
N GLN A 409 41.50 -42.62 -39.77
CA GLN A 409 40.21 -41.98 -40.03
C GLN A 409 39.87 -41.05 -38.85
N GLY A 410 39.70 -39.77 -39.18
CA GLY A 410 39.37 -38.73 -38.22
C GLY A 410 38.00 -39.00 -37.56
N CYS A 411 37.91 -38.69 -36.27
CA CYS A 411 36.65 -38.72 -35.54
C CYS A 411 35.70 -37.66 -36.09
N GLU A 412 34.87 -38.04 -37.06
CA GLU A 412 33.70 -37.28 -37.45
C GLU A 412 32.58 -37.58 -36.43
N VAL A 413 32.44 -36.70 -35.43
CA VAL A 413 31.31 -36.76 -34.48
C VAL A 413 30.06 -36.26 -35.20
N THR A 414 29.44 -37.13 -35.99
CA THR A 414 28.21 -36.80 -36.72
C THR A 414 26.99 -36.96 -35.79
N CYS A 415 26.88 -36.09 -34.78
CA CYS A 415 25.65 -35.91 -34.01
C CYS A 415 24.71 -34.94 -34.71
N TYR A 416 24.24 -35.29 -35.91
CA TYR A 416 23.13 -34.61 -36.57
C TYR A 416 21.89 -35.51 -36.52
N ARG A 417 21.11 -35.41 -35.44
CA ARG A 417 19.67 -35.63 -35.52
C ARG A 417 18.98 -34.30 -35.22
N PRO A 418 18.43 -33.62 -36.24
CA PRO A 418 17.60 -32.46 -35.97
C PRO A 418 16.32 -32.94 -35.28
N LEU A 419 15.88 -32.20 -34.25
CA LEU A 419 14.54 -32.30 -33.69
C LEU A 419 13.51 -31.99 -34.79
N HIS A 420 13.16 -32.98 -35.60
CA HIS A 420 11.98 -33.00 -36.45
C HIS A 420 11.37 -34.40 -36.35
N SER A 421 10.68 -34.66 -35.24
CA SER A 421 9.83 -35.85 -35.09
C SER A 421 8.65 -35.49 -34.19
N VAL A 422 7.80 -34.60 -34.71
CA VAL A 422 6.43 -34.38 -34.25
C VAL A 422 5.53 -34.85 -35.40
N LEU A 423 4.70 -35.85 -35.10
CA LEU A 423 3.51 -36.34 -35.81
C LEU A 423 3.62 -36.73 -37.30
N LEU A 424 3.45 -38.04 -37.56
CA LEU A 424 2.26 -38.57 -38.24
C LEU A 424 2.31 -40.10 -38.19
N CYS A 425 1.40 -40.68 -37.39
CA CYS A 425 1.00 -42.09 -37.56
C CYS A 425 0.13 -42.19 -38.81
N SER A 426 0.52 -43.06 -39.75
CA SER A 426 -0.39 -43.78 -40.65
C SER A 426 0.26 -45.13 -40.95
#